data_AF-A0A6J7FHE5-F1
#
_entry.id   AF-A0A6J7FHE5-F1
#
_cell.length_a   1.000
_cell.length_b   1.000
_cell.length_c   1.000
_cell.angle_alpha   90.00
_cell.angle_beta   90.00
_cell.angle_gamma   90.00
#
_symmetry.space_group_name_H-M   'P 1'
#
loop_
_entity.id
_entity.type
_entity.pdbx_description
1 polymer ?
#
loop_
_entity_poly.entity_id
_entity_poly.type
_entity_poly.pdbx_seq_one_letter_code
_entity_poly.pdbx_strand_id
1 'polypeptide(L)'
;MHPPQDVASLVRAHGGDYARLLRQRRPGTRADGSGWRFYADATARAAGDDIEVHQILVDISVAAQHLGSNDALRAYATSKRRRVESPLAAAFLEGMLDRIDRFPHDVRRLDH
;
A
#
# COMPACT_ATOMS: atom_id res chain seq x y z
N MET A 1 -8.66 24.57 -10.05
CA MET A 1 -8.64 23.14 -10.43
C MET A 1 -7.96 22.40 -9.29
N HIS A 2 -8.71 21.92 -8.30
CA HIS A 2 -8.17 21.15 -7.17
C HIS A 2 -7.90 19.72 -7.65
N PRO A 3 -6.80 19.04 -7.25
CA PRO A 3 -6.81 17.59 -7.38
C PRO A 3 -8.01 17.05 -6.57
N PRO A 4 -8.61 15.94 -7.01
CA PRO A 4 -9.82 15.40 -6.42
C PRO A 4 -9.49 15.00 -4.97
N GLN A 5 -10.01 15.71 -3.97
CA GLN A 5 -9.81 15.36 -2.56
C GLN A 5 -10.25 13.92 -2.26
N ASP A 6 -11.11 13.34 -3.11
CA ASP A 6 -11.53 11.95 -3.08
C ASP A 6 -10.41 10.98 -3.48
N VAL A 7 -9.71 11.23 -4.59
CA VAL A 7 -8.71 10.27 -5.13
C VAL A 7 -7.50 10.13 -4.22
N ALA A 8 -6.94 11.23 -3.71
CA ALA A 8 -5.80 11.15 -2.79
C ALA A 8 -6.19 10.42 -1.48
N SER A 9 -7.40 10.67 -0.98
CA SER A 9 -7.94 9.99 0.20
C SER A 9 -8.17 8.50 -0.05
N LEU A 10 -8.71 8.13 -1.22
CA LEU A 10 -8.90 6.75 -1.66
C LEU A 10 -7.56 6.02 -1.80
N VAL A 11 -6.57 6.63 -2.46
CA VAL A 11 -5.23 6.08 -2.64
C VAL A 11 -4.53 5.90 -1.29
N ARG A 12 -4.70 6.83 -0.34
CA ARG A 12 -4.24 6.67 1.04
C ARG A 12 -4.91 5.49 1.72
N ALA A 13 -6.23 5.37 1.63
CA ALA A 13 -6.97 4.24 2.21
C ALA A 13 -6.48 2.90 1.65
N HIS A 14 -6.27 2.81 0.33
CA HIS A 14 -5.70 1.63 -0.30
C HIS A 14 -4.30 1.31 0.20
N GLY A 15 -3.42 2.30 0.39
CA GLY A 15 -2.09 2.10 0.98
C GLY A 15 -2.17 1.42 2.36
N GLY A 16 -3.13 1.83 3.19
CA GLY A 16 -3.35 1.20 4.49
C GLY A 16 -3.84 -0.25 4.39
N ASP A 17 -4.80 -0.54 3.51
CA ASP A 17 -5.27 -1.90 3.27
C ASP A 17 -4.19 -2.80 2.68
N TYR A 18 -3.37 -2.24 1.80
CA TYR A 18 -2.26 -2.90 1.15
C TYR A 18 -1.21 -3.36 2.17
N ALA A 19 -0.80 -2.47 3.08
CA ALA A 19 0.11 -2.79 4.18
C ALA A 19 -0.45 -3.90 5.09
N ARG A 20 -1.74 -3.84 5.43
CA ARG A 20 -2.43 -4.88 6.23
C ARG A 20 -2.38 -6.24 5.52
N LEU A 21 -2.73 -6.29 4.24
CA LEU A 21 -2.89 -7.54 3.49
C LEU A 21 -1.55 -8.19 3.11
N LEU A 22 -0.51 -7.40 2.82
CA LEU A 22 0.85 -7.92 2.63
C LEU A 22 1.34 -8.68 3.86
N ARG A 23 1.09 -8.13 5.05
CA ARG A 23 1.50 -8.74 6.31
C ARG A 23 0.75 -10.04 6.60
N GLN A 24 -0.53 -10.11 6.23
CA GLN A 24 -1.32 -11.34 6.30
C GLN A 24 -0.93 -12.37 5.24
N ARG A 25 0.04 -12.05 4.37
CA ARG A 25 0.46 -12.87 3.21
C ARG A 25 -0.74 -13.30 2.37
N ARG A 26 -1.70 -12.38 2.18
CA ARG A 26 -2.90 -12.60 1.38
C ARG A 26 -2.72 -11.96 0.01
N PRO A 27 -2.12 -12.64 -0.99
CA PRO A 27 -1.99 -12.09 -2.34
C PRO A 27 -3.35 -11.73 -2.91
N GLY A 28 -4.32 -12.66 -2.81
CA GLY A 28 -5.63 -12.53 -3.44
C GLY A 28 -5.54 -12.24 -4.94
N THR A 29 -6.69 -12.08 -5.59
CA THR A 29 -6.75 -11.82 -7.03
C THR A 29 -7.85 -10.82 -7.35
N ARG A 30 -7.78 -10.27 -8.57
CA ARG A 30 -8.83 -9.41 -9.12
C ARG A 30 -10.18 -10.12 -9.20
N ALA A 31 -10.19 -11.44 -9.44
CA ALA A 31 -11.41 -12.23 -9.55
C ALA A 31 -12.12 -12.38 -8.19
N ASP A 32 -11.34 -12.53 -7.12
CA ASP A 32 -11.86 -12.74 -5.76
C ASP A 32 -12.11 -11.42 -5.00
N GLY A 33 -11.85 -10.27 -5.64
CA GLY A 33 -12.03 -8.94 -5.04
C GLY A 33 -11.27 -8.74 -3.72
N SER A 34 -10.15 -9.45 -3.53
CA SER A 34 -9.49 -9.53 -2.22
C SER A 34 -7.98 -9.60 -2.31
N GLY A 35 -7.31 -9.40 -1.16
CA GLY A 35 -5.85 -9.47 -1.03
C GLY A 35 -5.12 -8.26 -1.58
N TRP A 36 -3.82 -8.19 -1.30
CA TRP A 36 -3.03 -7.00 -1.65
C TRP A 36 -2.95 -6.78 -3.17
N ARG A 37 -3.02 -7.83 -4.00
CA ARG A 37 -3.02 -7.70 -5.47
C ARG A 37 -4.26 -6.97 -5.99
N PHE A 38 -5.43 -7.20 -5.40
CA PHE A 38 -6.65 -6.46 -5.74
C PHE A 38 -6.48 -4.96 -5.44
N TYR A 39 -5.98 -4.63 -4.25
CA TYR A 39 -5.75 -3.24 -3.88
C TYR A 39 -4.62 -2.59 -4.69
N ALA A 40 -3.65 -3.36 -5.20
CA ALA A 40 -2.68 -2.87 -6.17
C ALA A 40 -3.39 -2.34 -7.44
N ASP A 41 -4.23 -3.18 -8.05
CA ASP A 41 -4.98 -2.86 -9.26
C ASP A 41 -5.98 -1.70 -9.02
N ALA A 42 -6.71 -1.73 -7.89
CA ALA A 42 -7.63 -0.67 -7.51
C ALA A 42 -6.91 0.68 -7.32
N THR A 43 -5.71 0.68 -6.73
CA THR A 43 -4.88 1.87 -6.58
C THR A 43 -4.37 2.38 -7.93
N ALA A 44 -3.86 1.50 -8.80
CA ALA A 44 -3.40 1.87 -10.13
C ALA A 44 -4.50 2.56 -10.94
N ARG A 45 -5.73 2.01 -10.91
CA ARG A 45 -6.89 2.63 -11.57
C ARG A 45 -7.29 3.96 -10.96
N ALA A 46 -7.34 4.05 -9.63
CA ALA A 46 -7.70 5.27 -8.94
C ALA A 46 -6.68 6.39 -9.19
N ALA A 47 -5.39 6.04 -9.24
CA ALA A 47 -4.32 7.00 -9.42
C ALA A 47 -4.18 7.51 -10.86
N GLY A 48 -4.82 6.85 -11.84
CA GLY A 48 -4.90 7.29 -13.24
C GLY A 48 -3.52 7.57 -13.85
N ASP A 49 -2.91 6.57 -14.50
CA ASP A 49 -1.60 6.66 -15.19
C ASP A 49 -0.45 7.32 -14.39
N ASP A 50 -0.60 7.54 -13.08
CA ASP A 50 0.46 8.08 -12.23
C ASP A 50 1.63 7.10 -12.19
N ILE A 51 2.74 7.53 -12.81
CA ILE A 51 3.91 6.68 -13.05
C ILE A 51 4.56 6.25 -11.73
N GLU A 52 4.61 7.13 -10.73
CA GLU A 52 5.26 6.82 -9.46
C GLU A 52 4.43 5.83 -8.64
N VAL A 53 3.11 5.97 -8.64
CA VAL A 53 2.21 4.97 -8.03
C VAL A 53 2.41 3.62 -8.71
N HIS A 54 2.46 3.55 -10.03
CA HIS A 54 2.69 2.29 -10.75
C HIS A 54 4.05 1.67 -10.39
N GLN A 55 5.12 2.48 -10.33
CA GLN A 55 6.44 2.00 -9.92
C GLN A 55 6.45 1.45 -8.50
N ILE A 56 5.77 2.12 -7.56
CA ILE A 56 5.63 1.63 -6.17
C ILE A 56 4.93 0.27 -6.15
N LEU A 57 3.82 0.12 -6.88
CA LEU A 57 3.05 -1.11 -6.92
C LEU A 57 3.85 -2.28 -7.53
N VAL A 58 4.69 -2.00 -8.54
CA VAL A 58 5.61 -2.98 -9.11
C VAL A 58 6.70 -3.36 -8.10
N ASP A 59 7.36 -2.37 -7.49
CA ASP A 59 8.41 -2.58 -6.48
C ASP A 59 7.91 -3.50 -5.36
N ILE A 60 6.72 -3.20 -4.83
CA ILE A 60 6.15 -4.00 -3.75
C ILE A 60 5.72 -5.38 -4.26
N SER A 61 5.14 -5.50 -5.45
CA SER A 61 4.74 -6.81 -5.99
C SER A 61 5.93 -7.76 -6.14
N VAL A 62 7.10 -7.24 -6.52
CA VAL A 62 8.37 -7.99 -6.57
C VAL A 62 8.89 -8.30 -5.17
N ALA A 63 8.85 -7.34 -4.26
CA ALA A 63 9.38 -7.47 -2.92
C ALA A 63 8.39 -8.11 -1.91
N ALA A 64 7.16 -8.43 -2.30
CA ALA A 64 6.06 -8.81 -1.39
C ALA A 64 6.39 -10.01 -0.50
N GLN A 65 7.16 -10.97 -1.02
CA GLN A 65 7.62 -12.14 -0.28
C GLN A 65 8.58 -11.79 0.88
N HIS A 66 9.22 -10.62 0.81
CA HIS A 66 10.17 -10.10 1.80
C HIS A 66 9.57 -8.99 2.69
N LEU A 67 8.45 -8.39 2.28
CA LEU A 67 7.76 -7.32 3.00
C LEU A 67 6.72 -7.84 4.02
N GLY A 68 6.97 -9.01 4.60
CA GLY A 68 6.05 -9.67 5.52
C GLY A 68 6.02 -9.10 6.95
N SER A 69 6.86 -8.12 7.27
CA SER A 69 6.95 -7.49 8.60
C SER A 69 6.66 -5.99 8.54
N ASN A 70 6.16 -5.44 9.66
CA ASN A 70 5.93 -4.01 9.82
C ASN A 70 7.23 -3.20 9.64
N ASP A 71 8.37 -3.70 10.10
CA ASP A 71 9.66 -3.00 9.97
C ASP A 71 10.12 -2.92 8.51
N ALA A 72 9.99 -4.01 7.75
CA ALA A 72 10.33 -4.03 6.33
C ALA A 72 9.41 -3.10 5.52
N LEU A 73 8.11 -3.13 5.80
CA LEU A 73 7.13 -2.24 5.17
C LEU A 73 7.39 -0.77 5.53
N ARG A 74 7.68 -0.46 6.79
CA ARG A 74 8.00 0.90 7.24
C ARG A 74 9.27 1.40 6.58
N ALA A 75 10.34 0.60 6.59
CA ALA A 75 11.62 0.96 5.97
C ALA A 75 11.46 1.23 4.47
N TYR A 76 10.70 0.38 3.75
CA TYR A 76 10.36 0.60 2.36
C TYR A 76 9.58 1.91 2.18
N ALA A 77 8.46 2.09 2.90
CA ALA A 77 7.56 3.21 2.70
C ALA A 77 8.24 4.56 3.05
N THR A 78 8.97 4.63 4.16
CA THR A 78 9.76 5.82 4.54
C THR A 78 10.85 6.11 3.53
N SER A 79 11.55 5.10 3.02
CA SER A 79 12.61 5.29 2.02
C SER A 79 12.05 5.85 0.72
N LYS A 80 10.97 5.25 0.21
CA LYS A 80 10.33 5.66 -1.04
C LYS A 80 9.65 7.03 -0.90
N ARG A 81 9.02 7.33 0.24
CA ARG A 81 8.32 8.61 0.50
C ARG A 81 9.21 9.84 0.37
N ARG A 82 10.52 9.68 0.62
CA ARG A 82 11.53 10.75 0.47
C ARG A 82 11.92 11.03 -0.98
N ARG A 83 11.53 10.18 -1.92
CA ARG A 83 11.97 10.21 -3.33
C ARG A 83 10.84 10.48 -4.32
N VAL A 84 9.59 10.37 -3.87
CA VAL A 84 8.41 10.57 -4.70
C VAL A 84 8.04 12.06 -4.74
N GLU A 85 7.70 12.55 -5.92
CA GLU A 85 7.20 13.90 -6.13
C GLU A 85 5.67 13.91 -6.32
N SER A 86 5.07 12.78 -6.70
CA SER A 86 3.63 12.67 -6.90
C SER A 86 2.87 12.77 -5.56
N PRO A 87 1.85 13.64 -5.48
CA PRO A 87 0.95 13.69 -4.34
C PRO A 87 0.18 12.38 -4.10
N LEU A 88 -0.13 11.62 -5.17
CA LEU A 88 -0.84 10.35 -5.07
C LEU A 88 0.10 9.24 -4.57
N ALA A 89 1.34 9.21 -5.07
CA ALA A 89 2.37 8.31 -4.56
C ALA A 89 2.67 8.59 -3.07
N ALA A 90 2.77 9.87 -2.71
CA ALA A 90 2.91 10.29 -1.32
C ALA A 90 1.74 9.83 -0.46
N ALA A 91 0.49 10.05 -0.91
CA ALA A 91 -0.70 9.62 -0.18
C ALA A 91 -0.76 8.10 0.02
N PHE A 92 -0.40 7.31 -1.00
CA PHE A 92 -0.35 5.85 -0.90
C PHE A 92 0.63 5.40 0.19
N LEU A 93 1.86 5.93 0.17
CA LEU A 93 2.90 5.60 1.13
C LEU A 93 2.55 6.08 2.55
N GLU A 94 1.93 7.25 2.67
CA GLU A 94 1.39 7.74 3.95
C GLU A 94 0.32 6.80 4.51
N GLY A 95 -0.58 6.30 3.66
CA GLY A 95 -1.57 5.30 4.07
C GLY A 95 -0.94 4.02 4.62
N MET A 96 0.13 3.54 3.98
CA MET A 96 0.91 2.40 4.47
C MET A 96 1.51 2.70 5.85
N LEU A 97 2.17 3.84 6.00
CA LEU A 97 2.81 4.25 7.25
C LEU A 97 1.79 4.43 8.38
N ASP A 98 0.68 5.13 8.11
CA ASP A 98 -0.42 5.36 9.07
C ASP A 98 -0.97 4.03 9.60
N ARG A 99 -1.12 3.02 8.72
CA ARG A 99 -1.56 1.68 9.12
C ARG A 99 -0.53 0.99 10.01
N ILE A 100 0.75 1.05 9.65
CA ILE A 100 1.83 0.39 10.40
C ILE A 100 1.98 1.02 11.79
N ASP A 101 1.91 2.35 11.87
CA ASP A 101 2.06 3.10 13.12
C ASP A 101 0.85 2.94 14.04
N ARG A 102 -0.37 2.86 13.50
CA ARG A 102 -1.58 2.59 14.29
C ARG A 102 -1.67 1.15 14.78
N PHE A 103 -1.07 0.20 14.05
CA PHE A 103 -1.14 -1.24 14.35
C PHE A 103 0.25 -1.90 14.38
N PRO A 104 1.13 -1.49 15.33
CA PRO A 104 2.52 -1.94 15.38
C PRO A 104 2.65 -3.43 15.76
N HIS A 105 1.68 -3.98 16.51
CA HIS A 105 1.71 -5.34 17.08
C HIS A 105 0.71 -6.32 16.47
N ASP A 106 0.20 -6.05 15.28
CA ASP A 106 -0.93 -6.79 14.69
C ASP A 106 -0.47 -8.19 14.11
N VAL A 107 0.55 -8.76 14.75
CA VAL A 107 1.02 -10.15 14.63
C VAL A 107 1.09 -10.75 16.04
N ARG A 108 -0.04 -11.29 16.53
CA ARG A 108 -0.15 -12.47 17.42
C ARG A 108 -1.60 -12.68 17.86
N ARG A 109 -2.41 -13.29 16.99
CA ARG A 109 -3.57 -14.11 17.39
C ARG A 109 -4.13 -14.88 16.20
N LEU A 110 -3.38 -15.88 15.73
CA LEU A 110 -3.93 -17.01 14.96
C LEU A 110 -3.06 -18.24 15.27
N ASP A 111 -3.06 -18.63 16.55
CA ASP A 111 -2.80 -19.99 17.01
C ASP A 111 -3.87 -20.25 18.06
N HIS A 112 -4.99 -20.82 17.63
CA HIS A 112 -5.97 -21.55 18.45
C HIS A 112 -6.89 -22.35 17.55
#